data_AF-A0A3D9STS6-F1
#
_entry.id   AF-A0A3D9STS6-F1
#
_cell.length_a   1.000
_cell.length_b   1.000
_cell.length_c   1.000
_cell.angle_alpha   90.00
_cell.angle_beta   90.00
_cell.angle_gamma   90.00
#
_symmetry.space_group_name_H-M   'P 1'
#
loop_
_entity.id
_entity.type
_entity.pdbx_description
1 polymer ?
#
loop_
_entity_poly.entity_id
_entity_poly.type
_entity_poly.pdbx_seq_one_letter_code
_entity_poly.pdbx_strand_id
1 'polypeptide(L)'
;MTAQPPPAAARSAVPGVPADPGEQAYLVLRAVFIVAPVAFGLDKFTGLLADWPTYLAPWIDGLVPGTAQQAMYAVGAVEIIAGIVVAVAPRFGGPLVAAWLAGIILNLLTLGDFYDVALRDVGLLAGAVALTRLAARSPHRPARPTRAHGEDGERRVDERH
;
A
#
# COMPACT_ATOMS: atom_id res chain seq x y z
N MET A 1 -28.11 -10.55 56.74
CA MET A 1 -28.09 -9.17 56.20
C MET A 1 -26.76 -8.99 55.48
N THR A 2 -26.68 -9.44 54.22
CA THR A 2 -25.47 -9.40 53.40
C THR A 2 -25.64 -8.35 52.31
N ALA A 3 -24.80 -7.32 52.33
CA ALA A 3 -24.85 -6.21 51.39
C ALA A 3 -24.38 -6.66 50.00
N GLN A 4 -25.18 -6.35 48.98
CA GLN A 4 -24.88 -6.57 47.56
C GLN A 4 -23.87 -5.50 47.09
N PRO A 5 -22.75 -5.86 46.43
CA PRO A 5 -21.86 -4.85 45.87
C PRO A 5 -22.54 -4.12 44.69
N PRO A 6 -22.27 -2.82 44.49
CA PRO A 6 -22.92 -2.05 43.44
C PRO A 6 -22.55 -2.56 42.04
N PRO A 7 -23.45 -2.45 41.05
CA PRO A 7 -23.15 -2.81 39.66
C PRO A 7 -21.97 -1.98 39.17
N ALA A 8 -20.89 -2.66 38.76
CA ALA A 8 -19.76 -2.03 38.12
C ALA A 8 -20.25 -1.30 36.87
N ALA A 9 -20.20 0.03 36.91
CA ALA A 9 -20.49 0.90 35.79
C ALA A 9 -19.79 0.36 34.53
N ALA A 10 -20.55 0.19 33.45
CA ALA A 10 -20.03 -0.19 32.14
C ALA A 10 -18.85 0.72 31.82
N ARG A 11 -17.63 0.18 31.85
CA ARG A 11 -16.44 0.91 31.42
C ARG A 11 -16.55 1.05 29.91
N SER A 12 -16.96 2.24 29.49
CA SER A 12 -16.91 2.71 28.11
C SER A 12 -15.57 2.31 27.48
N ALA A 13 -15.61 1.70 26.30
CA ALA A 13 -14.42 1.38 25.53
C ALA A 13 -13.52 2.61 25.45
N VAL A 14 -12.26 2.48 25.89
CA VAL A 14 -11.29 3.58 25.90
C VAL A 14 -11.04 4.00 24.44
N PRO A 15 -11.45 5.21 24.02
CA PRO A 15 -11.03 5.75 22.74
C PRO A 15 -9.54 6.08 22.84
N GLY A 16 -8.72 5.57 21.92
CA GLY A 16 -7.35 6.05 21.74
C GLY A 16 -6.21 5.05 21.99
N VAL A 17 -6.36 3.76 21.69
CA VAL A 17 -5.16 2.93 21.46
C VAL A 17 -4.50 3.45 20.17
N PRO A 18 -3.29 4.02 20.21
CA PRO A 18 -2.62 4.50 19.01
C PRO A 18 -2.40 3.33 18.06
N ALA A 19 -2.69 3.52 16.77
CA ALA A 19 -2.43 2.50 15.76
C ALA A 19 -0.96 2.06 15.80
N ASP A 20 -0.70 0.77 15.59
CA ASP A 20 0.67 0.25 15.57
C ASP A 20 1.51 1.05 14.55
N PRO A 21 2.73 1.51 14.89
CA PRO A 21 3.54 2.31 13.96
C PRO A 21 3.77 1.62 12.61
N GLY A 22 3.83 0.28 12.57
CA GLY A 22 3.93 -0.48 11.32
C GLY A 22 2.67 -0.41 10.48
N GLU A 23 1.50 -0.41 11.10
CA GLU A 23 0.20 -0.21 10.44
C GLU A 23 0.08 1.21 9.88
N GLN A 24 0.50 2.23 10.63
CA GLN A 24 0.53 3.62 10.15
C GLN A 24 1.44 3.78 8.93
N ALA A 25 2.67 3.25 9.02
CA ALA A 25 3.62 3.26 7.91
C ALA A 25 3.06 2.55 6.66
N TYR A 26 2.40 1.40 6.86
CA TYR A 26 1.73 0.68 5.79
C TYR A 26 0.64 1.51 5.11
N LEU A 27 -0.23 2.16 5.88
CA LEU A 27 -1.31 2.99 5.34
C LEU A 27 -0.78 4.20 4.56
N VAL A 28 0.23 4.88 5.09
CA VAL A 28 0.88 6.01 4.41
C VAL A 28 1.52 5.55 3.10
N LEU A 29 2.33 4.48 3.14
CA LEU A 29 2.96 3.95 1.93
C LEU A 29 1.91 3.50 0.91
N ARG A 30 0.86 2.80 1.35
CA ARG A 30 -0.23 2.37 0.47
C ARG A 30 -0.93 3.57 -0.16
N ALA A 31 -1.23 4.62 0.60
CA ALA A 31 -1.85 5.83 0.05
C ALA A 31 -0.96 6.49 -1.01
N VAL A 32 0.34 6.67 -0.72
CA VAL A 32 1.30 7.25 -1.66
C VAL A 32 1.40 6.42 -2.93
N PHE A 33 1.55 5.10 -2.83
CA PHE A 33 1.68 4.21 -3.99
C PHE A 33 0.35 3.92 -4.72
N ILE A 34 -0.78 4.40 -4.22
CA ILE A 34 -2.03 4.49 -4.99
C ILE A 34 -2.07 5.82 -5.73
N VAL A 35 -1.90 6.92 -5.00
CA VAL A 35 -2.14 8.27 -5.53
C VAL A 35 -1.06 8.67 -6.52
N ALA A 36 0.21 8.47 -6.19
CA ALA A 36 1.32 8.96 -7.02
C ALA A 36 1.33 8.31 -8.42
N PRO A 37 1.24 6.97 -8.59
CA PRO A 37 1.22 6.37 -9.93
C PRO A 37 -0.01 6.78 -10.74
N VAL A 38 -1.19 6.88 -10.12
CA VAL A 38 -2.40 7.32 -10.83
C VAL A 38 -2.25 8.77 -11.30
N ALA A 39 -1.76 9.66 -10.44
CA ALA A 39 -1.55 11.06 -10.78
C ALA A 39 -0.51 11.23 -11.91
N PHE A 40 0.65 10.56 -11.80
CA PHE A 40 1.68 10.60 -12.85
C PHE A 40 1.21 9.98 -14.16
N GLY A 41 0.44 8.90 -14.10
CA GLY A 41 -0.08 8.25 -15.29
C GLY A 41 -1.11 9.11 -15.99
N LEU A 42 -2.02 9.75 -15.26
CA LEU A 42 -2.98 10.71 -15.82
C LEU A 42 -2.27 11.93 -16.42
N ASP A 43 -1.22 12.43 -15.77
CA ASP A 43 -0.49 13.59 -16.27
C ASP A 43 0.19 13.32 -17.62
N LYS A 44 0.57 12.07 -17.93
CA LYS A 44 1.12 11.70 -19.24
C LYS A 44 0.12 11.86 -20.39
N PHE A 45 -1.18 11.94 -20.10
CA PHE A 45 -2.22 12.24 -21.08
C PHE A 45 -2.55 13.73 -21.16
N THR A 46 -2.39 14.47 -20.06
CA THR A 46 -2.75 15.89 -19.98
C THR A 46 -1.57 16.84 -20.22
N GLY A 47 -0.34 16.39 -19.96
CA GLY A 47 0.90 17.16 -20.09
C GLY A 47 0.96 18.40 -19.19
N LEU A 48 0.34 18.36 -18.00
CA LEU A 48 0.22 19.55 -17.14
C LEU A 48 1.43 19.73 -16.22
N LEU A 49 2.08 18.64 -15.80
CA LEU A 49 3.21 18.69 -14.87
C LEU A 49 4.56 18.61 -15.57
N ALA A 50 4.67 17.87 -16.68
CA ALA A 50 5.93 17.70 -17.39
C ALA A 50 5.76 17.44 -18.89
N ASP A 51 6.80 17.77 -19.67
CA ASP A 51 6.97 17.33 -21.05
C ASP A 51 7.57 15.92 -21.08
N TRP A 52 6.69 14.93 -20.96
CA TRP A 52 7.05 13.54 -20.74
C TRP A 52 7.92 12.88 -21.81
N PRO A 53 7.73 13.12 -23.12
CA PRO A 53 8.58 12.54 -24.16
C PRO A 53 10.08 12.80 -23.99
N THR A 54 10.47 13.93 -23.37
CA THR A 54 11.89 14.26 -23.13
C THR A 54 12.58 13.28 -22.18
N TYR A 55 11.83 12.57 -21.35
CA TYR A 55 12.37 11.59 -20.40
C TYR A 55 12.54 10.19 -20.99
N LEU A 56 12.16 9.96 -22.25
CA LEU A 56 12.29 8.66 -22.92
C LEU A 56 13.65 8.54 -23.60
N ALA A 57 14.39 7.46 -23.30
CA ALA A 57 15.68 7.22 -23.94
C ALA A 57 15.52 6.97 -25.46
N PRO A 58 16.37 7.57 -26.33
CA PRO A 58 16.24 7.44 -27.78
C PRO A 58 16.25 6.00 -28.30
N TRP A 59 16.95 5.09 -27.61
CA TRP A 59 17.00 3.69 -27.99
C TRP A 59 15.70 2.92 -27.67
N ILE A 60 14.94 3.36 -26.66
CA ILE A 60 13.61 2.81 -26.32
C ILE A 60 12.58 3.30 -27.34
N ASP A 61 12.64 4.57 -27.73
CA ASP A 61 11.80 5.12 -28.82
C ASP A 61 12.02 4.33 -30.12
N GLY A 62 13.27 3.95 -30.42
CA GLY A 62 13.60 3.11 -31.58
C GLY A 62 13.09 1.65 -31.50
N LEU A 63 12.69 1.15 -30.34
CA LEU A 63 12.16 -0.21 -30.13
C LEU A 63 10.62 -0.26 -30.17
N VAL A 64 9.95 0.84 -29.82
CA VAL A 64 8.49 0.90 -29.76
C VAL A 64 7.95 1.36 -31.11
N PRO A 65 7.08 0.58 -31.78
CA PRO A 65 6.43 1.07 -32.99
C PRO A 65 5.52 2.25 -32.66
N GLY A 66 5.86 3.44 -33.16
CA GLY A 66 5.09 4.67 -32.90
C GLY A 66 5.99 5.88 -32.65
N THR A 67 5.43 6.90 -32.01
CA THR A 67 6.16 8.09 -31.55
C THR A 67 6.45 8.02 -30.04
N ALA A 68 7.45 8.75 -29.57
CA ALA A 68 7.75 8.90 -28.14
C ALA A 68 6.51 9.28 -27.30
N GLN A 69 5.61 10.12 -27.84
CA GLN A 69 4.36 10.47 -27.18
C GLN A 69 3.42 9.26 -27.00
N GLN A 70 3.32 8.39 -28.01
CA GLN A 70 2.52 7.17 -27.92
C GLN A 70 3.10 6.19 -26.89
N ALA A 71 4.43 6.10 -26.83
CA ALA A 71 5.10 5.33 -25.78
C ALA A 71 4.78 5.90 -24.38
N MET A 72 4.78 7.23 -24.21
CA MET A 72 4.40 7.86 -22.95
C MET A 72 2.95 7.60 -22.54
N TYR A 73 2.01 7.51 -23.48
CA TYR A 73 0.64 7.11 -23.17
C TYR A 73 0.56 5.66 -22.66
N ALA A 74 1.33 4.74 -23.25
CA ALA A 74 1.40 3.36 -22.75
C ALA A 74 2.00 3.30 -21.34
N VAL A 75 3.09 4.06 -21.11
CA VAL A 75 3.70 4.20 -19.76
C VAL A 75 2.67 4.74 -18.77
N GLY A 76 1.90 5.77 -19.14
CA GLY A 76 0.86 6.34 -18.28
C GLY A 76 -0.26 5.36 -17.94
N ALA A 77 -0.69 4.54 -18.90
CA ALA A 77 -1.67 3.50 -18.65
C ALA A 77 -1.16 2.45 -17.65
N VAL A 78 0.11 2.03 -17.77
CA VAL A 78 0.72 1.08 -16.84
C VAL A 78 0.79 1.64 -15.41
N GLU A 79 1.16 2.91 -15.25
CA GLU A 79 1.22 3.55 -13.93
C GLU A 79 -0.15 3.64 -13.25
N ILE A 80 -1.22 3.96 -14.00
CA ILE A 80 -2.59 3.95 -13.49
C ILE A 80 -2.98 2.54 -13.02
N ILE A 81 -2.72 1.52 -13.86
CA ILE A 81 -3.01 0.13 -13.51
C ILE A 81 -2.22 -0.27 -12.26
N ALA A 82 -0.94 0.10 -12.16
CA ALA A 82 -0.12 -0.22 -10.99
C ALA A 82 -0.69 0.39 -9.71
N GLY A 83 -1.13 1.66 -9.74
CA GLY A 83 -1.78 2.31 -8.59
C GLY A 83 -3.10 1.61 -8.18
N ILE A 84 -3.91 1.19 -9.16
CA ILE A 84 -5.13 0.40 -8.92
C ILE A 84 -4.78 -0.96 -8.28
N VAL A 85 -3.76 -1.65 -8.78
CA VAL A 85 -3.30 -2.95 -8.23
C VAL A 85 -2.82 -2.77 -6.80
N VAL A 86 -2.11 -1.68 -6.46
CA VAL A 86 -1.74 -1.38 -5.07
C VAL A 86 -2.97 -1.14 -4.20
N ALA A 87 -4.00 -0.48 -4.74
CA ALA A 87 -5.25 -0.24 -4.02
C ALA A 87 -5.97 -1.56 -3.69
N VAL A 88 -6.13 -2.45 -4.66
CA VAL A 88 -6.93 -3.68 -4.46
C VAL A 88 -6.11 -4.83 -3.87
N ALA A 89 -4.83 -4.92 -4.20
CA ALA A 89 -3.96 -6.05 -3.91
C ALA A 89 -2.52 -5.61 -3.62
N PRO A 90 -2.27 -4.87 -2.52
CA PRO A 90 -0.97 -4.26 -2.21
C PRO A 90 0.18 -5.26 -2.09
N ARG A 91 -0.11 -6.53 -1.75
CA ARG A 91 0.88 -7.63 -1.75
C ARG A 91 1.49 -7.88 -3.13
N PHE A 92 0.73 -7.68 -4.20
CA PHE A 92 1.19 -7.81 -5.58
C PHE A 92 1.54 -6.45 -6.19
N GLY A 93 0.85 -5.39 -5.77
CA GLY A 93 1.11 -4.03 -6.24
C GLY A 93 2.48 -3.49 -5.85
N GLY A 94 2.96 -3.78 -4.64
CA GLY A 94 4.29 -3.34 -4.20
C GLY A 94 5.44 -3.85 -5.09
N PRO A 95 5.55 -5.16 -5.34
CA PRO A 95 6.55 -5.70 -6.27
C PRO A 95 6.38 -5.19 -7.71
N LEU A 96 5.14 -5.04 -8.18
CA LEU A 96 4.85 -4.50 -9.51
C LEU A 96 5.40 -3.07 -9.66
N VAL A 97 5.10 -2.18 -8.72
CA VAL A 97 5.58 -0.80 -8.71
C VAL A 97 7.11 -0.77 -8.59
N ALA A 98 7.71 -1.61 -7.74
CA ALA A 98 9.16 -1.67 -7.60
C ALA A 98 9.86 -2.09 -8.91
N ALA A 99 9.35 -3.11 -9.60
CA ALA A 99 9.89 -3.55 -10.88
C ALA A 99 9.73 -2.47 -11.96
N TRP A 100 8.59 -1.79 -11.98
CA TRP A 100 8.35 -0.69 -12.91
C TRP A 100 9.30 0.50 -12.68
N LEU A 101 9.45 0.94 -11.43
CA LEU A 101 10.39 1.99 -11.04
C LEU A 101 11.83 1.62 -11.40
N ALA A 102 12.22 0.35 -11.24
CA ALA A 102 13.55 -0.09 -11.67
C ALA A 102 13.76 0.12 -13.18
N GLY A 103 12.74 -0.15 -14.00
CA GLY A 103 12.76 0.14 -15.44
C GLY A 103 12.90 1.63 -15.74
N ILE A 104 12.13 2.49 -15.06
CA ILE A 104 12.22 3.95 -15.20
C ILE A 104 13.61 4.46 -14.82
N ILE A 105 14.14 4.02 -13.68
CA ILE A 105 15.49 4.39 -13.21
C ILE A 105 16.53 4.01 -14.26
N LEU A 106 16.49 2.77 -14.77
CA LEU A 106 17.42 2.33 -15.81
C LEU A 106 17.31 3.18 -17.08
N ASN A 107 16.10 3.52 -17.52
CA ASN A 107 15.89 4.43 -18.64
C ASN A 107 16.57 5.79 -18.40
N LEU A 108 16.35 6.41 -17.24
CA LEU A 108 16.92 7.72 -16.90
C LEU A 108 18.46 7.67 -16.82
N LEU A 109 19.02 6.60 -16.24
CA LEU A 109 20.46 6.40 -16.19
C LEU A 109 21.07 6.24 -17.59
N THR A 110 20.36 5.58 -18.52
CA THR A 110 20.83 5.47 -19.91
C THR A 110 20.68 6.75 -20.71
N LEU A 111 19.78 7.65 -20.33
CA LEU A 111 19.66 8.97 -20.94
C LEU A 111 20.82 9.88 -20.54
N GLY A 112 21.26 9.81 -19.28
CA GLY A 112 22.47 10.47 -18.79
C GLY A 112 22.30 11.89 -18.25
N ASP A 113 21.10 12.48 -18.34
CA ASP A 113 20.85 13.87 -17.92
C ASP A 113 19.99 14.03 -16.64
N PHE A 114 19.40 12.93 -16.13
CA PHE A 114 18.40 12.96 -15.04
C PHE A 114 18.79 12.12 -13.80
N TYR A 115 20.05 12.21 -13.36
CA TYR A 115 20.54 11.42 -12.21
C TYR A 115 19.88 11.79 -10.87
N ASP A 116 19.48 13.04 -10.70
CA ASP A 116 18.74 13.53 -9.54
C ASP A 116 17.34 12.90 -9.45
N VAL A 117 16.64 12.81 -10.59
CA VAL A 117 15.35 12.12 -10.69
C VAL A 117 15.52 10.63 -10.45
N ALA A 118 16.53 10.01 -11.07
CA ALA A 118 16.82 8.59 -10.87
C ALA A 118 17.09 8.26 -9.38
N LEU A 119 17.83 9.11 -8.67
CA LEU A 119 18.11 8.93 -7.25
C LEU A 119 16.83 9.02 -6.39
N ARG A 120 15.95 9.97 -6.70
CA ARG A 120 14.63 10.07 -6.04
C ARG A 120 13.82 8.79 -6.24
N ASP A 121 13.82 8.26 -7.45
CA ASP A 121 13.07 7.05 -7.79
C ASP A 121 13.63 5.80 -7.10
N VAL A 122 14.94 5.74 -6.82
CA VAL A 122 15.51 4.71 -5.94
C VAL A 122 14.87 4.74 -4.54
N GLY A 123 14.63 5.94 -4.00
CA GLY A 123 13.91 6.11 -2.74
C GLY A 123 12.46 5.60 -2.80
N LEU A 124 11.76 5.88 -3.90
CA LEU A 124 10.40 5.36 -4.13
C LEU A 124 10.41 3.83 -4.30
N LEU A 125 11.39 3.28 -5.00
CA LEU A 125 11.56 1.83 -5.15
C LEU A 125 11.76 1.18 -3.78
N ALA A 126 12.64 1.73 -2.94
CA ALA A 126 12.82 1.25 -1.57
C ALA A 126 11.52 1.31 -0.75
N GLY A 127 10.74 2.38 -0.90
CA GLY A 127 9.41 2.52 -0.30
C GLY A 127 8.42 1.44 -0.77
N ALA A 128 8.42 1.09 -2.06
CA ALA A 128 7.55 0.05 -2.62
C ALA A 128 7.95 -1.36 -2.10
N VAL A 129 9.25 -1.60 -1.94
CA VAL A 129 9.76 -2.82 -1.28
C VAL A 129 9.33 -2.86 0.19
N ALA A 130 9.41 -1.74 0.91
CA ALA A 130 8.94 -1.65 2.29
C ALA A 130 7.42 -1.92 2.39
N LEU A 131 6.62 -1.34 1.50
CA LEU A 131 5.18 -1.61 1.39
C LEU A 131 4.90 -3.11 1.22
N THR A 132 5.65 -3.78 0.33
CA THR A 132 5.54 -5.22 0.09
C THR A 132 5.77 -6.03 1.38
N ARG A 133 6.84 -5.67 2.12
CA ARG A 133 7.20 -6.36 3.37
C ARG A 133 6.15 -6.14 4.47
N LEU A 134 5.58 -4.94 4.56
CA LEU A 134 4.52 -4.63 5.53
C LEU A 134 3.18 -5.29 5.15
N ALA A 135 2.85 -5.33 3.86
CA ALA A 135 1.66 -6.03 3.35
C ALA A 135 1.70 -7.53 3.65
N ALA A 136 2.88 -8.15 3.57
CA ALA A 136 3.07 -9.56 3.91
C ALA A 136 2.88 -9.86 5.42
N ARG A 137 3.10 -8.86 6.28
CA ARG A 137 2.95 -8.96 7.74
C ARG A 137 1.56 -8.61 8.26
N SER A 138 0.65 -8.18 7.39
CA SER A 138 -0.71 -7.75 7.77
C SER A 138 -1.74 -8.85 7.47
N PRO A 139 -1.74 -10.03 8.13
CA PRO A 139 -2.96 -10.80 8.21
C PRO A 139 -3.94 -9.97 9.03
N HIS A 140 -5.14 -9.73 8.48
CA HIS A 140 -6.23 -9.14 9.24
C HIS A 140 -6.25 -9.81 10.62
N ARG A 141 -6.13 -9.03 11.69
CA ARG A 141 -6.32 -9.53 13.05
C ARG A 141 -7.83 -9.46 13.28
N PRO A 142 -8.62 -10.54 13.04
CA PRO A 142 -10.00 -10.51 13.48
C PRO A 142 -9.98 -10.23 14.97
N ALA A 143 -10.75 -9.23 15.41
CA ALA A 143 -11.00 -8.98 16.82
C ALA A 143 -11.38 -10.33 17.44
N ARG A 144 -10.51 -10.87 18.29
CA ARG A 144 -10.73 -12.19 18.88
C ARG A 144 -11.97 -12.04 19.76
N PRO A 145 -13.08 -12.74 19.49
CA PRO A 145 -14.16 -12.80 20.45
C PRO A 145 -13.55 -13.50 21.67
N THR A 146 -13.48 -12.79 22.80
CA THR A 146 -13.22 -13.44 24.08
C THR A 146 -14.35 -14.44 24.29
N ARG A 147 -14.11 -15.71 23.97
CA ARG A 147 -14.94 -16.79 24.50
C ARG A 147 -14.71 -16.80 26.01
N ALA A 148 -15.62 -16.19 26.75
CA ALA A 148 -15.79 -16.54 28.14
C ALA A 148 -16.32 -17.98 28.15
N HIS A 149 -15.43 -18.90 28.51
CA HIS A 149 -15.79 -20.24 28.93
C HIS A 149 -16.63 -20.09 30.20
N GLY A 150 -17.93 -20.25 30.06
CA GLY A 150 -18.89 -20.04 31.12
C GLY A 150 -20.15 -20.85 30.89
N GLU A 151 -20.00 -22.17 30.69
CA GLU A 151 -21.08 -23.15 30.80
C GLU A 151 -20.47 -24.53 31.15
N ASP A 152 -19.99 -24.71 32.38
CA ASP A 152 -19.79 -26.06 32.96
C ASP A 152 -19.91 -26.03 34.51
N GLY A 153 -20.75 -25.13 35.03
CA GLY A 153 -21.17 -25.08 36.44
C GLY A 153 -22.58 -25.61 36.68
N GLU A 154 -23.38 -25.80 35.63
CA GLU A 154 -24.82 -26.11 35.75
C GLU A 154 -25.14 -27.62 35.80
N ARG A 155 -24.13 -28.52 35.67
CA ARG A 155 -24.34 -29.99 35.69
C ARG A 155 -23.82 -30.71 36.93
N ARG A 156 -23.66 -30.02 38.06
CA ARG A 156 -23.27 -30.68 39.33
C ARG A 156 -24.24 -30.43 40.49
N VAL A 157 -25.46 -29.99 40.17
CA VAL A 157 -26.57 -29.84 41.11
C VAL A 157 -27.60 -30.98 40.97
N ASP A 158 -27.52 -31.82 39.93
CA ASP A 158 -28.50 -32.89 39.65
C ASP A 158 -28.05 -34.32 40.02
N GLU A 159 -26.97 -34.49 40.81
CA GLU A 159 -26.52 -35.82 41.30
C GLU A 159 -26.58 -35.95 42.84
N ARG A 160 -27.40 -35.13 43.50
CA ARG A 160 -27.79 -35.39 44.90
C ARG A 160 -29.30 -35.58 44.99
N HIS A 161 -29.73 -36.79 44.67
CA HIS A 161 -30.90 -37.42 45.25
C HIS A 161 -30.64 -38.91 45.39
#